data_AF-A0A3C0XPY0-F1
#
_entry.id   AF-A0A3C0XPY0-F1
#
_cell.length_a   1.000
_cell.length_b   1.000
_cell.length_c   1.000
_cell.angle_alpha   90.00
_cell.angle_beta   90.00
_cell.angle_gamma   90.00
#
_symmetry.space_group_name_H-M   'P 1'
#
loop_
_entity.id
_entity.type
_entity.pdbx_description
1 polymer ?
#
loop_
_entity_poly.entity_id
_entity_poly.type
_entity_poly.pdbx_seq_one_letter_code
_entity_poly.pdbx_strand_id
1 'polypeptide(L)'
;MVAAAEEWALFFHLLGAFLFIAGVIVAGVVFEAARRRRRPSEIALLLGLARIGVLLVALGAVIVLVFGLWLVQLGRFGYGAGWVVTALALFVVVILLGGLGGQSPKRARKLAVQLAKEADAESDELRSLLDDPLARTVNYLSAALLVAIVALMVFRPGA
;
A
#
# COMPACT_ATOMS: atom_id res chain seq x y z
N MET A 1 -27.95 -20.94 0.44
CA MET A 1 -27.69 -19.55 0.88
C MET A 1 -26.28 -19.36 1.43
N VAL A 2 -25.79 -20.21 2.34
CA VAL A 2 -24.42 -20.08 2.92
C VAL A 2 -23.31 -20.17 1.86
N ALA A 3 -23.37 -21.15 0.95
CA ALA A 3 -22.39 -21.29 -0.13
C ALA A 3 -22.26 -20.03 -1.02
N ALA A 4 -23.39 -19.43 -1.40
CA ALA A 4 -23.38 -18.18 -2.16
C ALA A 4 -22.74 -17.02 -1.36
N ALA A 5 -22.97 -16.94 -0.04
CA ALA A 5 -22.36 -15.93 0.81
C ALA A 5 -20.83 -16.11 0.91
N GLU A 6 -20.35 -17.35 1.00
CA GLU A 6 -18.92 -17.68 0.98
C GLU A 6 -18.26 -17.27 -0.35
N GLU A 7 -18.90 -17.58 -1.48
CA GLU A 7 -18.41 -17.20 -2.81
C GLU A 7 -18.30 -15.67 -2.96
N TRP A 8 -19.33 -14.92 -2.54
CA TRP A 8 -19.29 -13.46 -2.55
C TRP A 8 -18.22 -12.91 -1.62
N ALA A 9 -18.10 -13.45 -0.41
CA ALA A 9 -17.08 -13.03 0.54
C ALA A 9 -15.67 -13.28 -0.01
N LEU A 10 -15.44 -14.43 -0.64
CA LEU A 10 -14.18 -14.77 -1.29
C LEU A 10 -13.88 -13.84 -2.46
N PHE A 11 -14.85 -13.62 -3.35
CA PHE A 11 -14.70 -12.73 -4.50
C PHE A 11 -14.26 -11.32 -4.06
N PHE A 12 -14.98 -10.72 -3.11
CA PHE A 12 -14.66 -9.38 -2.65
C PHE A 12 -13.35 -9.34 -1.84
N HIS A 13 -13.04 -10.37 -1.05
CA HIS A 13 -11.75 -10.44 -0.36
C HIS A 13 -10.57 -10.44 -1.36
N LEU A 14 -10.65 -11.25 -2.42
CA LEU A 14 -9.64 -11.29 -3.48
C LEU A 14 -9.56 -9.98 -4.25
N LEU A 15 -10.69 -9.38 -4.60
CA LEU A 15 -10.72 -8.04 -5.22
C LEU A 15 -10.02 -7.01 -4.33
N GLY A 16 -10.35 -6.99 -3.03
CA GLY A 16 -9.69 -6.12 -2.05
C GLY A 16 -8.19 -6.37 -1.98
N ALA A 17 -7.75 -7.63 -1.94
CA ALA A 17 -6.34 -8.01 -1.93
C ALA A 17 -5.61 -7.50 -3.19
N PHE A 18 -6.18 -7.69 -4.38
CA PHE A 18 -5.59 -7.21 -5.63
C PHE A 18 -5.52 -5.69 -5.68
N LEU A 19 -6.57 -4.98 -5.27
CA LEU A 19 -6.56 -3.51 -5.20
C LEU A 19 -5.50 -3.01 -4.22
N PHE A 20 -5.37 -3.65 -3.06
CA PHE A 20 -4.40 -3.30 -2.04
C PHE A 20 -2.96 -3.47 -2.53
N ILE A 21 -2.66 -4.65 -3.09
CA ILE A 21 -1.33 -4.97 -3.64
C ILE A 21 -1.00 -4.05 -4.83
N ALA A 22 -1.92 -3.88 -5.77
CA ALA A 22 -1.75 -2.99 -6.91
C ALA A 22 -1.51 -1.55 -6.46
N GLY A 23 -2.24 -1.08 -5.45
CA GLY A 23 -2.06 0.25 -4.87
C GLY A 23 -0.66 0.46 -4.31
N VAL A 24 -0.14 -0.52 -3.54
CA VAL A 24 1.22 -0.45 -2.98
C VAL A 24 2.28 -0.48 -4.09
N ILE A 25 2.12 -1.35 -5.08
CA ILE A 25 3.05 -1.43 -6.22
C ILE A 25 3.05 -0.12 -7.00
N VAL A 26 1.88 0.42 -7.36
CA VAL A 26 1.77 1.69 -8.09
C VAL A 26 2.39 2.83 -7.29
N ALA A 27 2.05 2.98 -6.01
CA ALA A 27 2.61 4.03 -5.17
C ALA A 27 4.15 3.92 -5.07
N GLY A 28 4.67 2.71 -4.85
CA GLY A 28 6.10 2.45 -4.71
C GLY A 28 6.89 2.64 -6.00
N VAL A 29 6.42 2.06 -7.11
CA VAL A 29 7.09 2.16 -8.42
C VAL A 29 7.09 3.59 -8.94
N VAL A 30 5.96 4.29 -8.82
CA VAL A 30 5.86 5.67 -9.28
C VAL A 30 6.69 6.62 -8.41
N PHE A 31 6.75 6.37 -7.10
CA PHE A 31 7.67 7.09 -6.21
C PHE A 31 9.14 6.87 -6.62
N GLU A 32 9.54 5.61 -6.84
CA GLU A 32 10.90 5.28 -7.29
C GLU A 32 11.22 5.90 -8.66
N ALA A 33 10.24 5.95 -9.57
CA ALA A 33 10.38 6.63 -10.85
C ALA A 33 10.59 8.14 -10.65
N ALA A 34 9.84 8.78 -9.74
CA ALA A 34 9.98 10.20 -9.43
C ALA A 34 11.35 10.53 -8.85
N ARG A 35 11.90 9.68 -7.99
CA ARG A 35 13.24 9.84 -7.41
C ARG A 35 14.37 9.89 -8.44
N ARG A 36 14.15 9.29 -9.61
CA ARG A 36 15.13 9.25 -10.72
C ARG A 36 15.01 10.45 -11.65
N ARG A 37 14.05 11.35 -11.42
CA ARG A 37 13.85 12.57 -12.19
C ARG A 37 14.56 13.75 -11.53
N ARG A 38 14.86 14.75 -12.36
CA ARG A 38 15.47 16.02 -11.96
C ARG A 38 14.54 17.21 -12.16
N ARG A 39 13.59 17.12 -13.10
CA ARG A 39 12.63 18.20 -13.37
C ARG A 39 11.47 18.15 -12.37
N PRO A 40 11.21 19.21 -11.59
CA PRO A 40 10.07 19.29 -10.66
C PRO A 40 8.72 18.99 -11.31
N SER A 41 8.48 19.41 -12.55
CA SER A 41 7.26 19.12 -13.31
C SER A 41 7.00 17.62 -13.50
N GLU A 42 8.03 16.86 -13.89
CA GLU A 42 7.97 15.39 -14.01
C GLU A 42 7.75 14.73 -12.65
N ILE A 43 8.46 15.21 -11.61
CA ILE A 43 8.33 14.71 -10.23
C ILE A 43 6.90 14.94 -9.73
N ALA A 44 6.35 16.13 -9.94
CA ALA A 44 4.99 16.49 -9.55
C ALA A 44 3.94 15.61 -10.23
N LEU A 45 4.11 15.33 -11.52
CA LEU A 45 3.23 14.44 -12.28
C LEU A 45 3.26 13.02 -11.73
N LEU A 46 4.46 12.45 -11.54
CA LEU A 46 4.62 11.10 -11.01
C LEU A 46 4.08 11.01 -9.57
N LEU A 47 4.47 11.90 -8.67
CA LEU A 47 3.94 11.90 -7.30
C LEU A 47 2.44 12.24 -7.24
N GLY A 48 1.88 12.86 -8.27
CA GLY A 48 0.45 13.00 -8.50
C GLY A 48 -0.20 11.65 -8.79
N LEU A 49 0.36 10.87 -9.70
CA LEU A 49 -0.08 9.51 -10.04
C LEU A 49 0.03 8.54 -8.86
N ALA A 50 1.05 8.68 -8.00
CA ALA A 50 1.17 7.89 -6.78
C ALA A 50 -0.04 8.03 -5.84
N ARG A 51 -0.82 9.13 -5.92
CA ARG A 51 -2.07 9.27 -5.15
C ARG A 51 -3.13 8.27 -5.57
N ILE A 52 -3.18 7.90 -6.85
CA ILE A 52 -4.10 6.85 -7.33
C ILE A 52 -3.73 5.54 -6.64
N GLY A 53 -2.43 5.22 -6.57
CA GLY A 53 -1.94 4.09 -5.78
C GLY A 53 -2.43 4.14 -4.33
N VAL A 54 -2.27 5.27 -3.64
CA VAL A 54 -2.75 5.43 -2.25
C VAL A 54 -4.26 5.24 -2.11
N LEU A 55 -5.07 5.70 -3.08
CA LEU A 55 -6.51 5.49 -3.06
C LEU A 55 -6.87 4.01 -3.23
N LEU A 56 -6.18 3.31 -4.13
CA LEU A 56 -6.32 1.86 -4.30
C LEU A 56 -5.93 1.10 -3.04
N VAL A 57 -4.85 1.53 -2.35
CA VAL A 57 -4.45 0.98 -1.04
C VAL A 57 -5.58 1.15 -0.03
N ALA A 58 -6.11 2.38 0.13
CA ALA A 58 -7.15 2.65 1.11
C ALA A 58 -8.43 1.82 0.85
N LEU A 59 -8.88 1.80 -0.41
CA LEU A 59 -10.07 1.04 -0.80
C LEU A 59 -9.85 -0.47 -0.65
N GLY A 60 -8.73 -0.97 -1.16
CA GLY A 60 -8.35 -2.38 -1.07
C GLY A 60 -8.21 -2.85 0.37
N ALA A 61 -7.61 -2.03 1.24
CA ALA A 61 -7.46 -2.32 2.67
C ALA A 61 -8.80 -2.50 3.38
N VAL A 62 -9.78 -1.62 3.10
CA VAL A 62 -11.12 -1.74 3.68
C VAL A 62 -11.82 -3.00 3.20
N ILE A 63 -11.81 -3.24 1.88
CA ILE A 63 -12.47 -4.39 1.28
C ILE A 63 -11.82 -5.70 1.79
N VAL A 64 -10.50 -5.83 1.71
CA VAL A 64 -9.81 -7.08 2.09
C VAL A 64 -10.05 -7.42 3.57
N LEU A 65 -10.08 -6.41 4.45
CA LEU A 65 -10.31 -6.61 5.88
C LEU A 65 -11.76 -7.02 6.15
N VAL A 66 -12.75 -6.28 5.64
CA VAL A 66 -14.17 -6.55 5.89
C VAL A 66 -14.55 -7.94 5.40
N PHE A 67 -14.20 -8.26 4.15
CA PHE A 67 -14.56 -9.54 3.56
C PHE A 67 -13.68 -10.69 4.06
N GLY A 68 -12.45 -10.41 4.50
CA GLY A 68 -11.59 -11.40 5.16
C GLY A 68 -12.14 -11.83 6.52
N LEU A 69 -12.59 -10.87 7.34
CA LEU A 69 -13.25 -11.19 8.61
C LEU A 69 -14.59 -11.91 8.39
N TRP A 70 -15.33 -11.54 7.35
CA TRP A 70 -16.55 -12.25 6.98
C TRP A 70 -16.28 -13.70 6.58
N LEU A 71 -15.20 -13.98 5.83
CA LEU A 71 -14.76 -15.34 5.51
C LEU A 71 -14.40 -16.15 6.75
N VAL A 72 -13.73 -15.54 7.74
CA VAL A 72 -13.43 -16.21 9.02
C VAL A 72 -14.73 -16.60 9.73
N GLN A 73 -15.72 -15.69 9.75
CA GLN A 73 -17.04 -15.96 10.32
C GLN A 73 -17.78 -17.11 9.61
N LEU A 74 -17.73 -17.17 8.28
CA LEU A 74 -18.43 -18.17 7.48
C LEU A 74 -17.73 -19.53 7.48
N GLY A 75 -16.41 -19.54 7.25
CA GLY A 75 -15.60 -20.75 7.01
C GLY A 75 -15.33 -21.60 8.24
N ARG A 76 -15.96 -21.31 9.40
CA ARG A 76 -15.74 -21.97 10.70
C ARG A 76 -14.29 -21.95 11.18
N PHE A 77 -13.44 -21.11 10.60
CA PHE A 77 -12.10 -20.84 11.11
C PHE A 77 -12.24 -19.98 12.37
N GLY A 78 -11.57 -20.36 13.45
CA GLY A 78 -11.55 -19.52 14.64
C GLY A 78 -10.79 -18.23 14.37
N TYR A 79 -11.28 -17.09 14.87
CA TYR A 79 -10.52 -15.81 14.85
C TYR A 79 -9.15 -15.91 15.54
N GLY A 80 -8.96 -16.90 16.42
CA GLY A 80 -7.70 -17.20 17.08
C GLY A 80 -6.74 -18.09 16.27
N ALA A 81 -7.06 -18.45 15.02
CA ALA A 81 -6.14 -19.20 14.17
C ALA A 81 -4.83 -18.40 14.01
N GLY A 82 -3.70 -19.04 14.28
CA GLY A 82 -2.40 -18.36 14.34
C GLY A 82 -2.05 -17.58 13.07
N TRP A 83 -2.39 -18.13 11.89
CA TRP A 83 -2.18 -17.45 10.61
C TRP A 83 -3.08 -16.21 10.45
N VAL A 84 -4.33 -16.23 10.94
CA VAL A 84 -5.27 -15.09 10.88
C VAL A 84 -4.73 -13.95 11.72
N VAL A 85 -4.40 -14.24 12.99
CA VAL A 85 -3.88 -13.24 13.94
C VAL A 85 -2.58 -12.64 13.41
N THR A 86 -1.67 -13.47 12.91
CA THR A 86 -0.40 -13.01 12.36
C THR A 86 -0.63 -12.12 11.13
N ALA A 87 -1.50 -12.53 10.20
CA ALA A 87 -1.78 -11.73 9.02
C ALA A 87 -2.45 -10.39 9.34
N LEU A 88 -3.36 -10.35 10.32
CA LEU A 88 -3.96 -9.11 10.81
C LEU A 88 -2.92 -8.18 11.46
N ALA A 89 -2.01 -8.73 12.27
CA ALA A 89 -0.94 -7.95 12.87
C ALA A 89 -0.01 -7.35 11.80
N LEU A 90 0.42 -8.15 10.82
CA LEU A 90 1.22 -7.67 9.70
C LEU A 90 0.47 -6.63 8.86
N PHE A 91 -0.83 -6.82 8.64
CA PHE A 91 -1.67 -5.87 7.91
C PHE A 91 -1.73 -4.50 8.61
N VAL A 92 -1.92 -4.49 9.94
CA VAL A 92 -1.86 -3.25 10.73
C VAL A 92 -0.48 -2.59 10.60
N VAL A 93 0.60 -3.36 10.67
CA VAL A 93 1.96 -2.84 10.48
C VAL A 93 2.11 -2.19 9.10
N VAL A 94 1.64 -2.83 8.03
CA VAL A 94 1.67 -2.25 6.67
C VAL A 94 0.90 -0.93 6.60
N ILE A 95 -0.27 -0.82 7.23
CA ILE A 95 -1.04 0.44 7.26
C ILE A 95 -0.26 1.54 7.98
N LEU A 96 0.31 1.24 9.15
CA LEU A 96 1.09 2.20 9.94
C LEU A 96 2.33 2.66 9.16
N LEU A 97 3.04 1.72 8.54
CA LEU A 97 4.17 1.99 7.66
C LEU A 97 3.76 2.91 6.50
N GLY A 98 2.64 2.63 5.82
CA GLY A 98 2.12 3.50 4.76
C GLY A 98 1.86 4.94 5.23
N GLY A 99 1.31 5.12 6.43
CA GLY A 99 1.06 6.43 7.03
C GLY A 99 2.33 7.22 7.35
N LEU A 100 3.37 6.54 7.83
CA LEU A 100 4.67 7.11 8.16
C LEU A 100 5.49 7.42 6.90
N GLY A 101 5.68 6.42 6.03
CA GLY A 101 6.48 6.55 4.80
C GLY A 101 5.85 7.48 3.76
N GLY A 102 4.53 7.67 3.78
CA GLY A 102 3.82 8.57 2.88
C GLY A 102 4.04 10.06 3.13
N GLN A 103 4.62 10.45 4.27
CA GLN A 103 4.80 11.88 4.61
C GLN A 103 5.84 12.57 3.72
N SER A 104 7.00 11.96 3.52
CA SER A 104 8.06 12.55 2.69
C SER A 104 7.63 12.70 1.22
N PRO A 105 7.07 11.68 0.53
CA PRO A 105 6.53 11.82 -0.83
C PRO A 105 5.44 12.90 -0.94
N LYS A 106 4.61 13.05 0.10
CA LYS A 106 3.57 14.09 0.14
C LYS A 106 4.16 15.49 0.22
N ARG A 107 5.25 15.69 0.98
CA ARG A 107 6.00 16.96 1.05
C ARG A 107 6.73 17.24 -0.26
N ALA A 108 7.45 16.24 -0.78
CA ALA A 108 8.18 16.31 -2.05
C ALA A 108 7.25 16.74 -3.20
N ARG A 109 6.04 16.17 -3.29
CA ARG A 109 5.07 16.58 -4.31
C ARG A 109 4.67 18.03 -4.21
N LYS A 110 4.37 18.52 -2.99
CA LYS A 110 3.94 19.91 -2.79
C LYS A 110 5.04 20.87 -3.24
N LEU A 111 6.27 20.59 -2.84
CA LEU A 111 7.44 21.37 -3.23
C LEU A 111 7.71 21.28 -4.74
N ALA A 112 7.63 20.10 -5.33
CA ALA A 112 7.77 19.91 -6.78
C ALA A 112 6.73 20.70 -7.58
N VAL A 113 5.47 20.73 -7.13
CA VAL A 113 4.40 21.54 -7.75
C VAL A 113 4.67 23.04 -7.64
N GLN A 114 5.31 23.50 -6.55
CA GLN A 114 5.69 24.90 -6.39
C GLN A 114 6.84 25.25 -7.34
N LEU A 115 7.93 24.49 -7.32
CA LEU A 115 9.10 24.71 -8.17
C LEU A 115 8.78 24.62 -9.67
N ALA A 116 7.85 23.73 -10.06
CA ALA A 116 7.38 23.60 -11.44
C ALA A 116 6.66 24.86 -11.95
N LYS A 117 6.10 25.69 -11.07
CA LYS A 117 5.46 26.97 -11.43
C LYS A 117 6.43 28.14 -11.51
N GLU A 118 7.61 27.97 -10.91
CA GLU A 118 8.66 28.99 -10.87
C GLU A 118 9.61 28.78 -12.06
N ALA A 119 10.79 28.20 -11.82
CA ALA A 119 11.81 27.99 -12.83
C ALA A 119 11.89 26.53 -13.35
N ASP A 120 11.07 25.62 -12.79
CA ASP A 120 11.17 24.16 -13.01
C ASP A 120 12.61 23.62 -12.79
N ALA A 121 13.30 24.20 -11.82
CA ALA A 121 14.65 23.81 -11.40
C ALA A 121 14.59 23.00 -10.08
N GLU A 122 15.40 21.94 -9.99
CA GLU A 122 15.51 21.13 -8.77
C GLU A 122 16.10 21.97 -7.62
N SER A 123 15.59 21.77 -6.40
CA SER A 123 16.19 22.30 -5.18
C SER A 123 16.79 21.17 -4.34
N ASP A 124 17.80 21.49 -3.54
CA ASP A 124 18.42 20.53 -2.61
C ASP A 124 17.41 19.98 -1.59
N GLU A 125 16.44 20.81 -1.18
CA GLU A 125 15.34 20.39 -0.33
C GLU A 125 14.48 19.32 -1.02
N LEU A 126 14.08 19.53 -2.28
CA LEU A 126 13.32 18.53 -3.04
C LEU A 126 14.11 17.23 -3.17
N ARG A 127 15.41 17.32 -3.44
CA ARG A 127 16.29 16.15 -3.54
C ARG A 127 16.36 15.37 -2.23
N SER A 128 16.54 16.06 -1.11
CA SER A 128 16.59 15.44 0.22
C SER A 128 15.29 14.71 0.59
N LEU A 129 14.13 15.26 0.22
CA LEU A 129 12.84 14.60 0.45
C LEU A 129 12.70 13.33 -0.40
N LEU A 130 13.13 13.36 -1.65
CA LEU A 130 13.11 12.20 -2.55
C LEU A 130 14.09 11.11 -2.10
N ASP A 131 15.22 11.46 -1.49
CA ASP A 131 16.23 10.52 -1.03
C ASP A 131 16.09 10.06 0.42
N ASP A 132 14.99 10.43 1.09
CA ASP A 132 14.69 10.02 2.45
C ASP A 132 14.81 8.48 2.61
N PRO A 133 15.80 7.99 3.39
CA PRO A 133 16.02 6.57 3.58
C PRO A 133 14.85 5.90 4.29
N LEU A 134 14.13 6.61 5.15
CA LEU A 134 12.97 6.07 5.85
C LEU A 134 11.85 5.74 4.87
N ALA A 135 11.50 6.68 3.99
CA ALA A 135 10.50 6.46 2.95
C ALA A 135 10.83 5.25 2.07
N ARG A 136 12.12 5.05 1.75
CA ARG A 136 12.59 3.91 0.96
C ARG A 136 12.45 2.59 1.70
N THR A 137 13.00 2.52 2.92
CA THR A 137 12.93 1.32 3.76
C THR A 137 11.48 0.91 4.00
N VAL A 138 10.62 1.88 4.32
CA VAL A 138 9.19 1.66 4.52
C VAL A 138 8.51 1.09 3.27
N ASN A 139 8.82 1.61 2.08
CA ASN A 139 8.25 1.12 0.83
C ASN A 139 8.62 -0.35 0.56
N TYR A 140 9.90 -0.71 0.65
CA TYR A 140 10.36 -2.09 0.45
C TYR A 140 9.87 -3.04 1.54
N LEU A 141 9.89 -2.59 2.79
CA LEU A 141 9.37 -3.37 3.92
C LEU A 141 7.87 -3.65 3.74
N SER A 142 7.10 -2.65 3.33
CA SER A 142 5.66 -2.82 3.07
C SER A 142 5.42 -3.86 1.97
N ALA A 143 6.19 -3.81 0.87
CA ALA A 143 6.10 -4.81 -0.19
C ALA A 143 6.46 -6.23 0.31
N ALA A 144 7.53 -6.37 1.10
CA ALA A 144 7.92 -7.66 1.68
C ALA A 144 6.86 -8.22 2.63
N LEU A 145 6.27 -7.35 3.47
CA LEU A 145 5.19 -7.73 4.39
C LEU A 145 3.92 -8.14 3.64
N LEU A 146 3.58 -7.50 2.51
CA LEU A 146 2.48 -7.95 1.67
C LEU A 146 2.71 -9.37 1.13
N VAL A 147 3.92 -9.68 0.66
CA VAL A 147 4.27 -11.04 0.23
C VAL A 147 4.12 -12.04 1.38
N ALA A 148 4.57 -11.67 2.59
CA ALA A 148 4.39 -12.50 3.78
C ALA A 148 2.91 -12.73 4.13
N ILE A 149 2.07 -11.69 4.06
CA ILE A 149 0.62 -11.80 4.28
C ILE A 149 0.00 -12.75 3.24
N VAL A 150 0.33 -12.59 1.95
CA VAL A 150 -0.18 -13.47 0.90
C VAL A 150 0.24 -14.92 1.16
N ALA A 151 1.49 -15.18 1.51
CA ALA A 151 1.97 -16.51 1.84
C ALA A 151 1.20 -17.10 3.04
N LEU A 152 0.97 -16.33 4.11
CA LEU A 152 0.18 -16.77 5.27
C LEU A 152 -1.26 -17.14 4.88
N MET A 153 -1.89 -16.33 4.03
CA MET A 153 -3.27 -16.54 3.58
C MET A 153 -3.42 -17.75 2.64
N VAL A 154 -2.39 -18.05 1.86
CA VAL A 154 -2.38 -19.19 0.92
C VAL A 154 -2.07 -20.49 1.65
N PHE A 155 -0.97 -20.52 2.40
CA PHE A 155 -0.46 -21.75 3.02
C PHE A 155 -1.15 -22.08 4.34
N ARG A 156 -1.74 -21.09 5.03
CA ARG A 156 -2.55 -21.25 6.26
C ARG A 156 -1.92 -22.24 7.25
N PRO A 157 -0.70 -21.97 7.75
CA PRO A 157 0.01 -22.90 8.62
C PRO A 157 -0.83 -23.23 9.87
N GLY A 158 -0.93 -24.51 10.19
CA GLY A 158 -1.67 -25.02 11.35
C GLY A 158 -3.19 -25.07 11.21
N ALA A 159 -3.72 -24.90 9.98
CA ALA A 159 -5.12 -25.17 9.64
C ALA A 159 -5.36 -26.65 9.27
#